data_AF-A0A379DXL6-F1
#
_entry.id   AF-A0A379DXL6-F1
#
_cell.length_a   1.000
_cell.length_b   1.000
_cell.length_c   1.000
_cell.angle_alpha   90.00
_cell.angle_beta   90.00
_cell.angle_gamma   90.00
#
_symmetry.space_group_name_H-M   'P 1'
#
loop_
_entity.id
_entity.type
_entity.pdbx_description
1 polymer ?
#
loop_
_entity_poly.entity_id
_entity_poly.type
_entity_poly.pdbx_seq_one_letter_code
_entity_poly.pdbx_strand_id
1 'polypeptide(L)'
;MATKINIKTTEGDIIVALYDETPKHRDNFIKLAKEGYFDGTLFHRVIKDFMIQGGDPDSKDAPKGKMLGTGGPDYTIPAEFVYPKRYHKRGALSAARTGDEVNPERESSGSQFYIVWGKTFNKGELKQMEKQMTMQQEQTTFDALVKQHHDEIMTLRRNRDRAGLQALQDQIIEKTKRICKEKGKPQFTEEQVETYTTIGGTPFLDNQYTVFGEVLEGLDVVEKIQNTATERGDRPKNDISMTIEVME
;
A
#
# COMPACT_ATOMS: atom_id res chain seq x y z
N MET A 1 -17.77 14.43 12.55
CA MET A 1 -16.81 13.61 13.35
C MET A 1 -16.33 12.49 12.45
N ALA A 2 -15.05 12.12 12.50
CA ALA A 2 -14.55 10.99 11.70
C ALA A 2 -15.29 9.71 12.11
N THR A 3 -15.77 8.94 11.13
CA THR A 3 -16.41 7.65 11.40
C THR A 3 -15.40 6.70 12.03
N LYS A 4 -15.78 6.04 13.12
CA LYS A 4 -14.97 5.05 13.79
C LYS A 4 -15.55 3.65 13.58
N ILE A 5 -14.66 2.67 13.61
CA ILE A 5 -15.01 1.25 13.60
C ILE A 5 -14.30 0.55 14.76
N ASN A 6 -14.89 -0.54 15.24
CA ASN A 6 -14.25 -1.49 16.13
C ASN A 6 -13.99 -2.80 15.37
N ILE A 7 -12.72 -3.13 15.18
CA ILE A 7 -12.30 -4.45 14.69
C ILE A 7 -12.13 -5.32 15.93
N LYS A 8 -13.14 -6.15 16.22
CA LYS A 8 -13.11 -7.09 17.34
C LYS A 8 -12.40 -8.34 16.89
N THR A 9 -11.41 -8.79 17.66
CA THR A 9 -10.64 -9.99 17.33
C THR A 9 -10.58 -10.94 18.52
N THR A 10 -10.15 -12.19 18.27
CA THR A 10 -9.84 -13.14 19.36
C THR A 10 -8.68 -12.67 20.25
N GLU A 11 -7.90 -11.68 19.83
CA GLU A 11 -6.74 -11.16 20.55
C GLU A 11 -7.03 -9.84 21.30
N GLY A 12 -8.19 -9.23 21.07
CA GLY A 12 -8.60 -7.93 21.61
C GLY A 12 -9.27 -7.05 20.56
N ASP A 13 -9.72 -5.87 21.00
CA ASP A 13 -10.40 -4.89 20.16
C ASP A 13 -9.41 -3.86 19.60
N ILE A 14 -9.61 -3.44 18.35
CA ILE A 14 -8.83 -2.39 17.69
C ILE A 14 -9.79 -1.32 17.20
N ILE A 15 -9.70 -0.12 17.77
CA ILE A 15 -10.53 1.02 17.38
C ILE A 15 -9.81 1.81 16.30
N VAL A 16 -10.47 2.02 15.16
CA VAL A 16 -9.90 2.69 13.99
C VAL A 16 -10.76 3.88 13.59
N ALA A 17 -10.12 5.01 13.27
CA ALA A 17 -10.75 6.13 12.59
C ALA A 17 -10.59 5.99 11.08
N LEU A 18 -11.66 6.22 10.33
CA LEU A 18 -11.62 6.28 8.87
C LEU A 18 -11.50 7.73 8.39
N TYR A 19 -10.79 7.93 7.28
CA TYR A 19 -10.49 9.25 6.73
C TYR A 19 -11.55 9.73 5.74
N ASP A 20 -11.88 11.02 5.83
CA ASP A 20 -12.82 11.68 4.92
C ASP A 20 -12.19 11.98 3.54
N GLU A 21 -10.86 12.04 3.47
CA GLU A 21 -10.14 12.29 2.21
C GLU A 21 -10.07 11.07 1.28
N THR A 22 -10.49 9.90 1.76
CA THR A 22 -10.59 8.64 1.00
C THR A 22 -12.03 8.11 1.02
N PRO A 23 -13.00 8.86 0.47
CA PRO A 23 -14.42 8.56 0.62
C PRO A 23 -14.81 7.22 -0.01
N LYS A 24 -14.23 6.81 -1.15
CA LYS A 24 -14.60 5.52 -1.78
C LYS A 24 -14.22 4.35 -0.88
N HIS A 25 -13.02 4.39 -0.28
CA HIS A 25 -12.59 3.34 0.63
C HIS A 25 -13.36 3.38 1.95
N ARG A 26 -13.54 4.58 2.55
CA ARG A 26 -14.31 4.76 3.78
C ARG A 26 -15.73 4.22 3.63
N ASP A 27 -16.45 4.68 2.61
CA ASP A 27 -17.87 4.37 2.42
C ASP A 27 -18.06 2.89 2.08
N ASN A 28 -17.15 2.31 1.28
CA ASN A 28 -17.15 0.89 1.00
C ASN A 28 -16.87 0.05 2.27
N PHE A 29 -15.89 0.44 3.07
CA PHE A 29 -15.54 -0.28 4.31
C PHE A 29 -16.69 -0.25 5.32
N ILE A 30 -17.35 0.90 5.48
CA ILE A 30 -18.55 1.07 6.31
C ILE A 30 -19.68 0.19 5.80
N LYS A 31 -19.93 0.17 4.49
CA LYS A 31 -20.96 -0.67 3.87
C LYS A 31 -20.71 -2.15 4.18
N LEU A 32 -19.51 -2.65 3.89
CA LEU A 32 -19.15 -4.06 4.11
C LEU A 32 -19.23 -4.44 5.60
N ALA A 33 -18.81 -3.55 6.50
CA ALA A 33 -18.95 -3.77 7.95
C ALA A 33 -20.43 -3.89 8.37
N LYS A 34 -21.30 -2.97 7.92
CA LYS A 34 -22.75 -3.02 8.22
C LYS A 34 -23.46 -4.23 7.63
N GLU A 35 -22.95 -4.78 6.54
CA GLU A 35 -23.45 -6.01 5.91
C GLU A 35 -22.94 -7.30 6.57
N GLY A 36 -22.09 -7.21 7.61
CA GLY A 36 -21.46 -8.37 8.25
C GLY A 36 -20.44 -9.08 7.34
N TYR A 37 -19.94 -8.41 6.31
CA TYR A 37 -19.03 -9.00 5.33
C TYR A 37 -17.75 -9.54 5.98
N PHE A 38 -17.23 -8.83 6.98
CA PHE A 38 -16.01 -9.19 7.69
C PHE A 38 -16.21 -10.27 8.77
N ASP A 39 -17.44 -10.63 9.09
CA ASP A 39 -17.73 -11.54 10.20
C ASP A 39 -17.12 -12.92 9.93
N GLY A 40 -16.23 -13.34 10.82
CA GLY A 40 -15.50 -14.60 10.73
C GLY A 40 -14.30 -14.58 9.78
N THR A 41 -14.01 -13.45 9.12
CA THR A 41 -12.77 -13.33 8.33
C THR A 41 -11.54 -13.35 9.24
N LEU A 42 -10.39 -13.75 8.70
CA LEU A 42 -9.15 -13.88 9.45
C LEU A 42 -8.16 -12.78 9.09
N PHE A 43 -7.29 -12.43 10.04
CA PHE A 43 -5.95 -11.92 9.73
C PHE A 43 -5.12 -13.05 9.13
N HIS A 44 -5.27 -13.26 7.81
CA HIS A 44 -4.76 -14.43 7.11
C HIS A 44 -3.27 -14.31 6.73
N ARG A 45 -2.66 -13.12 6.87
CA ARG A 45 -1.25 -12.89 6.58
C ARG A 45 -0.65 -11.89 7.56
N VAL A 46 0.38 -12.31 8.29
CA VAL A 46 1.02 -11.54 9.35
C VAL A 46 2.53 -11.57 9.17
N ILE A 47 3.14 -10.42 8.95
CA ILE A 47 4.59 -10.31 8.76
C ILE A 47 5.17 -9.39 9.80
N LYS A 48 6.03 -9.97 10.65
CA LYS A 48 6.72 -9.24 11.71
C LYS A 48 7.48 -8.04 11.15
N ASP A 49 7.43 -6.92 11.86
CA ASP A 49 8.07 -5.65 11.47
C ASP A 49 7.56 -5.07 10.13
N PHE A 50 6.39 -5.53 9.66
CA PHE A 50 5.78 -5.06 8.42
C PHE A 50 4.29 -4.73 8.59
N MET A 51 3.39 -5.72 8.60
CA MET A 51 1.94 -5.49 8.65
C MET A 51 1.14 -6.74 9.04
N ILE A 52 -0.12 -6.51 9.41
CA ILE A 52 -1.14 -7.56 9.59
C ILE A 52 -2.26 -7.35 8.56
N GLN A 53 -2.56 -8.36 7.74
CA GLN A 53 -3.50 -8.26 6.62
C GLN A 53 -4.70 -9.19 6.81
N GLY A 54 -5.89 -8.66 6.51
CA GLY A 54 -7.19 -9.30 6.68
C GLY A 54 -8.20 -8.89 5.60
N GLY A 55 -9.47 -9.23 5.83
CA GLY A 55 -10.58 -8.84 4.95
C GLY A 55 -10.79 -9.72 3.72
N ASP A 56 -10.19 -10.91 3.68
CA ASP A 56 -10.44 -11.91 2.63
C ASP A 56 -11.66 -12.78 3.02
N PRO A 57 -12.77 -12.78 2.26
CA PRO A 57 -13.93 -13.62 2.55
C PRO A 57 -13.62 -15.13 2.49
N ASP A 58 -12.64 -15.57 1.70
CA ASP A 58 -12.29 -16.98 1.54
C ASP A 58 -11.58 -17.55 2.77
N SER A 59 -11.20 -16.68 3.70
CA SER A 59 -10.58 -17.03 4.98
C SER A 59 -11.59 -17.54 6.02
N LYS A 60 -12.89 -17.26 5.84
CA LYS A 60 -13.95 -17.76 6.73
C LYS A 60 -13.95 -19.28 6.76
N ASP A 61 -13.80 -19.84 7.96
CA ASP A 61 -13.72 -21.29 8.21
C ASP A 61 -12.69 -22.03 7.33
N ALA A 62 -11.67 -21.31 6.84
CA ALA A 62 -10.69 -21.87 5.92
C ALA A 62 -9.86 -22.96 6.61
N PRO A 63 -9.77 -24.17 6.02
CA PRO A 63 -8.95 -25.22 6.62
C PRO A 63 -7.49 -24.79 6.69
N LYS A 64 -6.76 -25.34 7.67
CA LYS A 64 -5.33 -25.08 7.84
C LYS A 64 -4.58 -25.40 6.55
N GLY A 65 -3.60 -24.58 6.20
CA GLY A 65 -2.83 -24.72 4.96
C GLY A 65 -3.53 -24.30 3.67
N LYS A 66 -4.81 -23.89 3.68
CA LYS A 66 -5.43 -23.23 2.51
C LYS A 66 -4.69 -21.92 2.24
N MET A 67 -4.29 -21.72 0.98
CA MET A 67 -3.73 -20.46 0.52
C MET A 67 -4.84 -19.40 0.47
N LEU A 68 -4.59 -18.25 1.08
CA LEU A 68 -5.53 -17.12 1.22
C LEU A 68 -4.88 -15.84 0.66
N GLY A 69 -5.65 -14.78 0.58
CA GLY A 69 -5.25 -13.47 0.07
C GLY A 69 -5.67 -13.21 -1.38
N THR A 70 -6.41 -14.13 -2.02
CA THR A 70 -6.92 -13.99 -3.40
C THR A 70 -8.41 -13.72 -3.47
N GLY A 71 -9.15 -13.87 -2.37
CA GLY A 71 -10.59 -13.61 -2.35
C GLY A 71 -10.91 -12.11 -2.22
N GLY A 72 -12.18 -11.80 -2.38
CA GLY A 72 -12.70 -10.44 -2.31
C GLY A 72 -14.07 -10.37 -2.99
N PRO A 73 -14.72 -9.20 -3.00
CA PRO A 73 -15.91 -9.00 -3.82
C PRO A 73 -15.53 -8.90 -5.31
N ASP A 74 -16.51 -9.03 -6.20
CA ASP A 74 -16.32 -8.98 -7.66
C ASP A 74 -16.01 -7.56 -8.21
N TYR A 75 -15.42 -6.69 -7.40
CA TYR A 75 -15.04 -5.32 -7.77
C TYR A 75 -13.76 -4.86 -7.07
N THR A 76 -13.09 -3.91 -7.70
CA THR A 76 -11.96 -3.15 -7.17
C THR A 76 -12.42 -1.72 -6.81
N ILE A 77 -11.58 -1.00 -6.07
CA ILE A 77 -11.82 0.41 -5.73
C ILE A 77 -10.70 1.24 -6.35
N PRO A 78 -11.01 2.29 -7.14
CA PRO A 78 -9.99 3.17 -7.68
C PRO A 78 -9.12 3.77 -6.57
N ALA A 79 -7.80 3.82 -6.78
CA ALA A 79 -6.85 4.34 -5.80
C ALA A 79 -7.19 5.78 -5.35
N GLU A 80 -7.05 6.04 -4.05
CA GLU A 80 -7.26 7.36 -3.43
C GLU A 80 -5.97 7.80 -2.71
N PHE A 81 -4.91 8.04 -3.47
CA PHE A 81 -3.62 8.45 -2.90
C PHE A 81 -3.67 9.91 -2.42
N VAL A 82 -3.69 10.12 -1.11
CA VAL A 82 -3.66 11.44 -0.47
C VAL A 82 -2.25 11.76 0.02
N TYR A 83 -1.26 11.73 -0.87
CA TYR A 83 0.15 11.95 -0.53
C TYR A 83 0.57 13.42 -0.68
N PRO A 84 1.38 14.01 0.22
CA PRO A 84 2.09 13.38 1.35
C PRO A 84 1.29 13.34 2.66
N LYS A 85 0.03 13.79 2.67
CA LYS A 85 -0.77 13.95 3.91
C LYS A 85 -1.06 12.62 4.61
N ARG A 86 -1.33 11.55 3.86
CA ARG A 86 -1.58 10.20 4.36
C ARG A 86 -0.45 9.30 3.86
N TYR A 87 0.18 8.61 4.80
CA TYR A 87 1.37 7.80 4.57
C TYR A 87 1.40 6.64 5.58
N HIS A 88 2.27 5.65 5.33
CA HIS A 88 2.23 4.36 5.99
C HIS A 88 3.01 4.36 7.31
N LYS A 89 2.59 5.21 8.25
CA LYS A 89 3.06 5.16 9.64
C LYS A 89 2.49 3.93 10.37
N ARG A 90 3.15 3.50 11.44
CA ARG A 90 2.60 2.45 12.33
C ARG A 90 1.17 2.81 12.77
N GLY A 91 0.27 1.83 12.69
CA GLY A 91 -1.16 1.99 12.96
C GLY A 91 -2.00 2.49 11.77
N ALA A 92 -1.39 2.84 10.63
CA ALA A 92 -2.16 3.19 9.43
C ALA A 92 -2.97 1.98 8.92
N LEU A 93 -4.25 2.21 8.60
CA LEU A 93 -5.13 1.26 7.92
C LEU A 93 -5.07 1.54 6.41
N SER A 94 -4.66 0.53 5.65
CA SER A 94 -4.40 0.66 4.21
C SER A 94 -5.05 -0.47 3.42
N ALA A 95 -5.39 -0.19 2.16
CA ALA A 95 -6.02 -1.17 1.28
C ALA A 95 -4.98 -2.06 0.59
N ALA A 96 -5.24 -3.36 0.51
CA ALA A 96 -4.41 -4.30 -0.25
C ALA A 96 -4.72 -4.19 -1.75
N ARG A 97 -3.80 -4.64 -2.60
CA ARG A 97 -4.01 -4.77 -4.06
C ARG A 97 -3.06 -5.78 -4.67
N THR A 98 -3.38 -6.22 -5.88
CA THR A 98 -2.45 -6.95 -6.75
C THR A 98 -1.34 -6.04 -7.28
N GLY A 99 -0.24 -6.63 -7.75
CA GLY A 99 0.93 -5.92 -8.26
C GLY A 99 0.68 -5.20 -9.59
N ASP A 100 1.49 -4.19 -9.87
CA ASP A 100 1.33 -3.25 -11.00
C ASP A 100 1.35 -3.93 -12.38
N GLU A 101 1.99 -5.10 -12.51
CA GLU A 101 2.02 -5.87 -13.78
C GLU A 101 0.62 -6.32 -14.24
N VAL A 102 -0.24 -6.68 -13.27
CA VAL A 102 -1.63 -7.09 -13.52
C VAL A 102 -2.59 -5.93 -13.29
N ASN A 103 -2.23 -5.00 -12.40
CA ASN A 103 -3.06 -3.88 -11.97
C ASN A 103 -2.29 -2.55 -12.10
N PRO A 104 -2.06 -2.06 -13.33
CA PRO A 104 -1.27 -0.85 -13.58
C PRO A 104 -1.91 0.42 -13.02
N GLU A 105 -3.24 0.45 -12.92
CA GLU A 105 -4.00 1.56 -12.32
C GLU A 105 -4.00 1.52 -10.79
N ARG A 106 -3.40 0.49 -10.20
CA ARG A 106 -3.20 0.29 -8.76
C ARG A 106 -4.50 0.34 -7.97
N GLU A 107 -5.59 -0.14 -8.56
CA GLU A 107 -6.87 -0.21 -7.87
C GLU A 107 -6.77 -1.13 -6.65
N SER A 108 -7.43 -0.76 -5.58
CA SER A 108 -7.46 -1.53 -4.35
C SER A 108 -8.37 -2.75 -4.47
N SER A 109 -8.07 -3.79 -3.71
CA SER A 109 -9.03 -4.84 -3.37
C SER A 109 -10.30 -4.21 -2.80
N GLY A 110 -11.46 -4.76 -3.15
CA GLY A 110 -12.74 -4.29 -2.63
C GLY A 110 -12.96 -4.54 -1.14
N SER A 111 -12.20 -5.44 -0.50
CA SER A 111 -12.38 -5.74 0.94
C SER A 111 -11.10 -5.96 1.72
N GLN A 112 -10.01 -6.41 1.08
CA GLN A 112 -8.80 -6.73 1.82
C GLN A 112 -8.04 -5.47 2.25
N PHE A 113 -7.60 -5.47 3.50
CA PHE A 113 -6.90 -4.37 4.14
C PHE A 113 -5.73 -4.88 4.96
N TYR A 114 -4.83 -3.98 5.34
CA TYR A 114 -3.79 -4.25 6.32
C TYR A 114 -3.61 -3.09 7.29
N ILE A 115 -3.17 -3.40 8.50
CA ILE A 115 -2.71 -2.43 9.49
C ILE A 115 -1.19 -2.45 9.49
N VAL A 116 -0.59 -1.28 9.30
CA VAL A 116 0.86 -1.12 9.27
C VAL A 116 1.43 -1.29 10.66
N TRP A 117 2.47 -2.13 10.79
CA TRP A 117 3.34 -2.13 11.96
C TRP A 117 4.68 -1.46 11.66
N GLY A 118 5.40 -1.99 10.68
CA GLY A 118 6.66 -1.42 10.20
C GLY A 118 7.78 -1.35 11.25
N LYS A 119 8.85 -0.66 10.89
CA LYS A 119 10.01 -0.40 11.77
C LYS A 119 10.37 1.07 11.79
N THR A 120 11.23 1.46 12.74
CA THR A 120 11.87 2.78 12.73
C THR A 120 13.04 2.80 11.75
N PHE A 121 13.35 3.98 11.24
CA PHE A 121 14.45 4.25 10.31
C PHE A 121 15.32 5.35 10.87
N ASN A 122 16.63 5.24 10.73
CA ASN A 122 17.50 6.36 11.02
C ASN A 122 17.50 7.37 9.85
N LYS A 123 17.94 8.61 10.12
CA LYS A 123 17.98 9.68 9.10
C LYS A 123 18.87 9.33 7.89
N GLY A 124 19.89 8.49 8.07
CA GLY A 124 20.74 8.01 6.98
C GLY A 124 20.01 7.06 6.05
N GLU A 125 19.24 6.12 6.59
CA GLU A 125 18.37 5.22 5.82
C GLU A 125 17.34 6.01 5.02
N LEU A 126 16.66 6.98 5.63
CA LEU A 126 15.68 7.82 4.93
C LEU A 126 16.32 8.62 3.78
N LYS A 127 17.50 9.21 4.00
CA LYS A 127 18.26 9.90 2.93
C LYS A 127 18.68 8.96 1.81
N GLN A 128 18.99 7.70 2.11
CA GLN A 128 19.28 6.69 1.10
C GLN A 128 18.02 6.35 0.29
N MET A 129 16.86 6.25 0.94
CA MET A 129 15.58 6.06 0.26
C MET A 129 15.25 7.25 -0.66
N GLU A 130 15.45 8.50 -0.23
CA GLU A 130 15.24 9.68 -1.10
C GLU A 130 16.12 9.65 -2.36
N LYS A 131 17.36 9.15 -2.25
CA LYS A 131 18.24 8.93 -3.40
C LYS A 131 17.66 7.86 -4.34
N GLN A 132 17.17 6.75 -3.79
CA GLN A 132 16.53 5.69 -4.58
C GLN A 132 15.25 6.19 -5.26
N MET A 133 14.42 6.96 -4.55
CA MET A 133 13.22 7.60 -5.10
C MET A 133 13.58 8.57 -6.24
N THR A 134 14.68 9.32 -6.11
CA THR A 134 15.17 10.20 -7.18
C THR A 134 15.57 9.38 -8.41
N MET A 135 16.33 8.30 -8.23
CA MET A 135 16.71 7.40 -9.34
C MET A 135 15.50 6.75 -9.99
N GLN A 136 14.53 6.31 -9.19
CA GLN A 136 13.29 5.72 -9.68
C GLN A 136 12.45 6.74 -10.46
N GLN A 137 12.34 7.98 -9.99
CA GLN A 137 11.64 9.04 -10.72
C GLN A 137 12.29 9.31 -12.09
N GLU A 138 13.61 9.33 -12.16
CA GLU A 138 14.35 9.46 -13.42
C GLU A 138 14.07 8.28 -14.35
N GLN A 139 14.18 7.04 -13.84
CA GLN A 139 13.92 5.83 -14.61
C GLN A 139 12.48 5.78 -15.13
N THR A 140 11.47 5.98 -14.27
CA THR A 140 10.06 5.97 -14.65
C THR A 140 9.73 7.08 -15.67
N THR A 141 10.33 8.26 -15.52
CA THR A 141 10.16 9.35 -16.49
C THR A 141 10.78 8.99 -17.84
N PHE A 142 11.97 8.39 -17.83
CA PHE A 142 12.62 7.90 -19.04
C PHE A 142 11.79 6.80 -19.73
N ASP A 143 11.33 5.79 -19.00
CA ASP A 143 10.54 4.69 -19.55
C ASP A 143 9.20 5.17 -20.12
N ALA A 144 8.55 6.14 -19.48
CA ALA A 144 7.34 6.76 -19.99
C ALA A 144 7.59 7.49 -21.32
N LEU A 145 8.71 8.20 -21.46
CA LEU A 145 9.09 8.84 -22.71
C LEU A 145 9.44 7.81 -23.79
N VAL A 146 10.18 6.75 -23.45
CA VAL A 146 10.46 5.64 -24.36
C VAL A 146 9.17 5.02 -24.88
N LYS A 147 8.18 4.80 -24.01
CA LYS A 147 6.85 4.29 -24.40
C LYS A 147 6.12 5.26 -25.33
N GLN A 148 6.20 6.57 -25.10
CA GLN A 148 5.62 7.58 -25.99
C GLN A 148 6.28 7.59 -27.39
N HIS A 149 7.58 7.28 -27.46
CA HIS A 149 8.36 7.21 -28.71
C HIS A 149 8.44 5.78 -29.28
N HIS A 150 7.60 4.84 -28.83
CA HIS A 150 7.69 3.43 -29.21
C HIS A 150 7.73 3.21 -30.72
N ASP A 151 6.81 3.84 -31.47
CA ASP A 151 6.70 3.62 -32.93
C ASP A 151 7.86 4.23 -33.72
N GLU A 152 8.39 5.36 -33.25
CA GLU A 152 9.58 6.00 -33.80
C GLU A 152 10.82 5.11 -33.59
N ILE A 153 11.00 4.61 -32.36
CA ILE A 153 12.07 3.66 -32.02
C ILE A 153 11.99 2.42 -32.91
N MET A 154 10.79 1.86 -33.10
CA MET A 154 10.60 0.67 -33.93
C MET A 154 10.88 0.95 -35.41
N THR A 155 10.53 2.14 -35.91
CA THR A 155 10.83 2.57 -37.27
C THR A 155 12.34 2.71 -37.50
N LEU A 156 13.05 3.41 -36.62
CA LEU A 156 14.50 3.58 -36.69
C LEU A 156 15.24 2.23 -36.62
N ARG A 157 14.77 1.31 -35.74
CA ARG A 157 15.30 -0.06 -35.65
C ARG A 157 15.12 -0.84 -36.95
N ARG A 158 13.93 -0.79 -37.57
CA ARG A 158 13.66 -1.46 -38.85
C ARG A 158 14.56 -0.93 -39.96
N ASN A 159 14.80 0.38 -39.97
CA ASN A 159 15.67 1.04 -40.94
C ASN A 159 17.17 0.86 -40.64
N ARG A 160 17.53 0.19 -39.53
CA ARG A 160 18.91 0.06 -39.03
C ARG A 160 19.60 1.43 -38.83
N ASP A 161 18.82 2.47 -38.56
CA ASP A 161 19.32 3.83 -38.38
C ASP A 161 19.88 4.00 -36.96
N ARG A 162 21.17 3.68 -36.82
CA ARG A 162 21.88 3.81 -35.54
C ARG A 162 22.06 5.28 -35.11
N ALA A 163 22.24 6.18 -36.07
CA ALA A 163 22.45 7.60 -35.78
C ALA A 163 21.14 8.23 -35.27
N GLY A 164 20.01 7.92 -35.92
CA GLY A 164 18.70 8.34 -35.47
C GLY A 164 18.34 7.76 -34.10
N LEU A 165 18.64 6.48 -33.84
CA LEU A 165 18.43 5.88 -32.51
C LEU A 165 19.23 6.59 -31.41
N GLN A 166 20.49 6.92 -31.68
CA GLN A 166 21.32 7.65 -30.72
C GLN A 166 20.77 9.07 -30.48
N ALA A 167 20.43 9.81 -31.54
CA ALA A 167 19.88 11.15 -31.43
C ALA A 167 18.55 11.17 -30.65
N LEU A 168 17.66 10.21 -30.92
CA LEU A 168 16.41 10.07 -30.17
C LEU A 168 16.67 9.72 -28.70
N GLN A 169 17.63 8.84 -28.42
CA GLN A 169 18.01 8.52 -27.05
C GLN A 169 18.53 9.75 -26.31
N ASP A 170 19.40 10.55 -26.92
CA ASP A 170 19.93 11.78 -26.32
C ASP A 170 18.82 12.79 -26.04
N GLN A 171 17.87 12.95 -26.98
CA GLN A 171 16.69 13.79 -26.79
C GLN A 171 15.81 13.30 -25.63
N ILE A 172 15.56 12.00 -25.52
CA ILE A 172 14.80 11.42 -24.41
C ILE A 172 15.53 11.68 -23.08
N ILE A 173 16.85 11.48 -23.02
CA ILE A 173 17.65 11.73 -21.81
C ILE A 173 17.57 13.20 -21.38
N GLU A 174 17.72 14.14 -22.32
CA GLU A 174 17.63 15.57 -22.02
C GLU A 174 16.24 15.95 -21.49
N LYS A 175 15.19 15.44 -22.16
CA LYS A 175 13.79 15.66 -21.75
C LYS A 175 13.50 15.04 -20.37
N THR A 176 14.02 13.85 -20.08
CA THR A 176 13.94 13.23 -18.75
C THR A 176 14.54 14.13 -17.69
N LYS A 177 15.78 14.60 -17.90
CA LYS A 177 16.47 15.50 -16.94
C LYS A 177 15.68 16.79 -16.71
N ARG A 178 15.12 17.37 -17.77
CA ARG A 178 14.31 18.58 -17.67
C ARG A 178 13.04 18.35 -16.86
N ILE A 179 12.28 17.30 -17.16
CA ILE A 179 11.06 16.94 -16.43
C ILE A 179 11.36 16.66 -14.96
N CYS A 180 12.41 15.89 -14.66
CA CYS A 180 12.78 15.60 -13.27
C CYS A 180 13.23 16.86 -12.52
N LYS A 181 13.92 17.79 -13.19
CA LYS A 181 14.30 19.08 -12.60
C LYS A 181 13.07 19.94 -12.29
N GLU A 182 12.11 20.02 -13.21
CA GLU A 182 10.86 20.77 -13.04
C GLU A 182 9.98 20.19 -11.92
N LYS A 183 9.90 18.85 -11.81
CA LYS A 183 9.17 18.16 -10.74
C LYS A 183 9.80 18.31 -9.35
N GLY A 184 11.10 18.63 -9.29
CA GLY A 184 11.87 18.59 -8.05
C GLY A 184 12.25 17.17 -7.63
N LYS A 185 13.09 17.07 -6.61
CA LYS A 185 13.52 15.79 -6.04
C LYS A 185 12.46 15.29 -5.06
N PRO A 186 12.09 14.00 -5.13
CA PRO A 186 11.19 13.42 -4.16
C PRO A 186 11.89 13.35 -2.81
N GLN A 187 11.22 13.85 -1.76
CA GLN A 187 11.74 13.94 -0.40
C GLN A 187 10.63 13.67 0.60
N PHE A 188 11.00 13.18 1.78
CA PHE A 188 10.08 13.06 2.89
C PHE A 188 9.82 14.45 3.49
N THR A 189 8.59 14.69 3.94
CA THR A 189 8.30 15.88 4.75
C THR A 189 8.97 15.79 6.12
N GLU A 190 9.13 16.92 6.81
CA GLU A 190 9.67 16.92 8.18
C GLU A 190 8.86 16.01 9.12
N GLU A 191 7.54 16.02 8.98
CA GLU A 191 6.62 15.17 9.73
C GLU A 191 6.82 13.68 9.43
N GLN A 192 7.01 13.31 8.16
CA GLN A 192 7.31 11.93 7.78
C GLN A 192 8.66 11.49 8.35
N VAL A 193 9.68 12.35 8.30
CA VAL A 193 11.00 12.05 8.88
C VAL A 193 10.90 11.85 10.38
N GLU A 194 10.20 12.73 11.10
CA GLU A 194 9.96 12.57 12.54
C GLU A 194 9.22 11.27 12.84
N THR A 195 8.12 11.01 12.14
CA THR A 195 7.31 9.81 12.34
C THR A 195 8.10 8.54 12.06
N TYR A 196 8.80 8.42 10.94
CA TYR A 196 9.57 7.22 10.61
C TYR A 196 10.79 7.02 11.50
N THR A 197 11.33 8.08 12.10
CA THR A 197 12.47 7.97 13.04
C THR A 197 12.05 7.64 14.47
N THR A 198 10.83 7.97 14.88
CA THR A 198 10.36 7.82 16.27
C THR A 198 9.32 6.73 16.44
N ILE A 199 8.29 6.73 15.59
CA ILE A 199 7.16 5.79 15.64
C ILE A 199 7.41 4.61 14.71
N GLY A 200 7.91 4.87 13.51
CA GLY A 200 8.16 3.87 12.47
C GLY A 200 6.99 3.68 11.51
N GLY A 201 7.16 2.75 10.57
CA GLY A 201 6.19 2.48 9.50
C GLY A 201 6.82 1.79 8.30
N THR A 202 6.23 1.98 7.13
CA THR A 202 6.65 1.35 5.86
C THR A 202 6.73 2.39 4.73
N PRO A 203 7.73 3.30 4.76
CA PRO A 203 7.85 4.41 3.81
C PRO A 203 7.89 4.00 2.33
N PHE A 204 8.33 2.78 2.03
CA PHE A 204 8.36 2.25 0.66
C PHE A 204 6.97 1.95 0.08
N LEU A 205 5.91 1.97 0.89
CA LEU A 205 4.52 1.85 0.44
C LEU A 205 3.87 3.21 0.16
N ASP A 206 4.52 4.32 0.54
CA ASP A 206 3.96 5.66 0.37
C ASP A 206 3.67 5.98 -1.09
N ASN A 207 2.50 6.57 -1.32
CA ASN A 207 1.99 6.87 -2.67
C ASN A 207 1.86 5.63 -3.59
N GLN A 208 1.89 4.41 -3.03
CA GLN A 208 1.69 3.15 -3.78
C GLN A 208 0.41 2.41 -3.38
N TYR A 209 -0.10 2.65 -2.17
CA TYR A 209 -1.30 2.05 -1.60
C TYR A 209 -2.16 3.12 -0.92
N THR A 210 -3.47 2.94 -0.95
CA THR A 210 -4.42 3.87 -0.31
C THR A 210 -4.38 3.67 1.20
N VAL A 211 -4.03 4.73 1.94
CA VAL A 211 -4.20 4.81 3.40
C VAL A 211 -5.54 5.47 3.67
N PHE A 212 -6.49 4.74 4.28
CA PHE A 212 -7.87 5.19 4.44
C PHE A 212 -8.35 5.26 5.91
N GLY A 213 -7.46 4.98 6.86
CA GLY A 213 -7.72 5.17 8.28
C GLY A 213 -6.49 5.02 9.15
N GLU A 214 -6.68 5.09 10.47
CA GLU A 214 -5.63 4.83 11.46
C GLU A 214 -6.20 4.28 12.78
N VAL A 215 -5.42 3.42 13.42
CA VAL A 215 -5.68 2.91 14.77
C VAL A 215 -5.64 4.06 15.77
N LEU A 216 -6.72 4.21 16.54
CA LEU A 216 -6.82 5.11 17.69
C LEU A 216 -6.50 4.39 19.00
N GLU A 217 -7.00 3.16 19.16
CA GLU A 217 -6.83 2.33 20.36
C GLU A 217 -6.60 0.86 19.95
N GLY A 218 -5.90 0.08 20.78
CA GLY A 218 -5.58 -1.32 20.48
C GLY A 218 -4.28 -1.53 19.70
N LEU A 219 -3.33 -0.58 19.77
CA LEU A 219 -2.02 -0.75 19.11
C LEU A 219 -1.20 -1.89 19.75
N ASP A 220 -1.41 -2.16 21.04
CA ASP A 220 -0.89 -3.32 21.77
C ASP A 220 -1.50 -4.65 21.26
N VAL A 221 -2.76 -4.64 20.85
CA VAL A 221 -3.40 -5.79 20.18
C VAL A 221 -2.75 -6.01 18.80
N VAL A 222 -2.52 -4.95 18.02
CA VAL A 222 -1.78 -5.04 16.75
C VAL A 222 -0.37 -5.59 16.98
N GLU A 223 0.33 -5.14 18.03
CA GLU A 223 1.65 -5.65 18.42
C GLU A 223 1.61 -7.14 18.78
N LYS A 224 0.59 -7.57 19.51
CA LYS A 224 0.39 -8.97 19.87
C LYS A 224 0.18 -9.83 18.63
N ILE A 225 -0.69 -9.39 17.72
CA ILE A 225 -0.97 -10.09 16.46
C ILE A 225 0.30 -10.19 15.61
N GLN A 226 1.04 -9.10 15.39
CA GLN A 226 2.21 -9.11 14.51
C GLN A 226 3.37 -9.98 15.03
N ASN A 227 3.41 -10.24 16.34
CA ASN A 227 4.38 -11.13 16.99
C ASN A 227 3.91 -12.59 17.08
N THR A 228 2.74 -12.95 16.54
CA THR A 228 2.27 -14.34 16.56
C THR A 228 3.14 -15.25 15.70
N ALA A 229 3.17 -16.54 16.04
CA ALA A 229 3.86 -17.53 15.23
C ALA A 229 3.09 -17.78 13.93
N THR A 230 3.77 -17.72 12.79
CA THR A 230 3.19 -17.98 11.48
C THR A 230 3.65 -19.31 10.88
N GLU A 231 2.89 -19.80 9.92
CA GLU A 231 3.20 -20.93 9.06
C GLU A 231 3.47 -20.47 7.61
N ARG A 232 3.45 -21.39 6.65
CA ARG A 232 3.71 -21.08 5.23
C ARG A 232 2.72 -20.02 4.73
N GLY A 233 3.24 -19.05 3.98
CA GLY A 233 2.43 -17.94 3.46
C GLY A 233 2.13 -16.86 4.50
N ASP A 234 2.88 -16.86 5.61
CA ASP A 234 2.75 -15.90 6.70
C ASP A 234 1.38 -15.95 7.42
N ARG A 235 0.63 -17.05 7.27
CA ARG A 235 -0.63 -17.27 7.99
C ARG A 235 -0.34 -17.54 9.47
N PRO A 236 -1.05 -16.92 10.43
CA PRO A 236 -0.96 -17.29 11.85
C PRO A 236 -1.22 -18.79 12.09
N LYS A 237 -0.44 -19.43 12.98
CA LYS A 237 -0.64 -20.86 13.34
C LYS A 237 -1.97 -21.11 14.04
N ASN A 238 -2.42 -20.13 14.81
CA ASN A 238 -3.74 -20.07 15.41
C ASN A 238 -4.51 -18.97 14.69
N ASP A 239 -5.70 -19.30 14.19
CA ASP A 239 -6.51 -18.35 13.45
C ASP A 239 -6.92 -17.18 14.35
N ILE A 240 -6.79 -15.97 13.82
CA ILE A 240 -7.20 -14.72 14.49
C ILE A 240 -8.38 -14.19 13.68
N SER A 241 -9.59 -14.56 14.09
CA SER A 241 -10.81 -14.14 13.44
C SER A 241 -11.23 -12.74 13.88
N MET A 242 -12.04 -12.09 13.06
CA MET A 242 -12.58 -10.77 13.35
C MET A 242 -14.07 -10.64 13.06
N THR A 243 -14.69 -9.67 13.73
CA THR A 243 -15.91 -8.98 13.27
C THR A 243 -15.60 -7.48 13.23
N ILE A 244 -16.34 -6.72 12.42
CA ILE A 244 -16.15 -5.27 12.31
C ILE A 244 -17.47 -4.56 12.50
N GLU A 245 -17.53 -3.70 13.51
CA GLU A 245 -18.72 -2.91 13.84
C GLU A 245 -18.45 -1.43 13.60
N VAL A 246 -19.43 -0.72 13.04
CA VAL A 246 -19.38 0.74 12.91
C VAL A 246 -19.84 1.35 14.25
N MET A 247 -19.05 2.26 14.80
CA MET A 247 -19.35 2.93 16.06
C MET A 247 -20.23 4.15 15.81
N GLU A 248 -21.27 4.32 16.63
CA GLU A 248 -22.16 5.50 16.63
C GLU A 248 -21.49 6.73 17.27
#